data_AF-A0A399IPE3-F1
#
_entry.id   AF-A0A399IPE3-F1
#
_cell.length_a   1.000
_cell.length_b   1.000
_cell.length_c   1.000
_cell.angle_alpha   90.00
_cell.angle_beta   90.00
_cell.angle_gamma   90.00
#
_symmetry.space_group_name_H-M   'P 1'
#
loop_
_entity.id
_entity.type
_entity.pdbx_description
1 polymer ?
#
loop_
_entity_poly.entity_id
_entity_poly.type
_entity_poly.pdbx_seq_one_letter_code
_entity_poly.pdbx_strand_id
1 'polypeptide(L)' 'MKEIYKICICGKCGKTYVLINDKVEDTIKKGKYISCSHCGSQRAVKENETSDLRKCMDHSSYKKVRGAIRQVRQE' A
#
# COMPACT_ATOMS: atom_id res chain seq x y z
N MET A 1 1.32 -3.19 -17.71
CA MET A 1 0.21 -3.66 -16.84
C MET A 1 0.04 -2.59 -15.76
N LYS A 2 -1.17 -2.11 -15.45
CA LYS A 2 -1.34 -1.14 -14.35
C LYS A 2 -1.19 -1.88 -13.02
N GLU A 3 -0.40 -1.33 -12.10
CA GLU A 3 -0.31 -1.85 -10.74
C GLU A 3 -1.65 -1.68 -10.02
N ILE A 4 -2.04 -2.65 -9.20
CA ILE A 4 -3.38 -2.69 -8.57
C ILE A 4 -3.43 -1.78 -7.35
N TYR A 5 -2.35 -1.75 -6.56
CA TYR A 5 -2.27 -1.05 -5.30
C TYR A 5 -1.31 0.14 -5.38
N LYS A 6 -1.66 1.20 -4.67
CA LYS A 6 -0.84 2.39 -4.43
C LYS A 6 -0.60 2.55 -2.94
N ILE A 7 0.67 2.69 -2.56
CA ILE A 7 1.11 2.86 -1.18
C ILE A 7 1.36 4.36 -0.95
N CYS A 8 0.72 4.91 0.08
CA CYS A 8 0.84 6.30 0.47
C CYS A 8 1.21 6.42 1.95
N ILE A 9 2.06 7.38 2.28
CA ILE A 9 2.31 7.81 3.66
C ILE A 9 1.58 9.11 3.92
N CYS A 10 0.90 9.19 5.08
CA CYS A 10 0.29 10.44 5.49
C CYS A 10 1.33 11.40 6.06
N GLY A 11 1.47 12.59 5.46
CA GLY A 11 2.36 13.64 5.97
C GLY A 11 1.92 14.29 7.29
N LYS A 12 0.74 13.94 7.84
CA LYS A 12 0.28 14.40 9.17
C LYS A 12 0.56 13.37 10.27
N CYS A 13 0.11 12.14 10.10
CA CYS A 13 0.22 11.11 11.14
C CYS A 13 1.36 10.10 10.89
N GLY A 14 2.05 10.19 9.76
CA GLY A 14 3.16 9.29 9.39
C GLY A 14 2.74 7.86 9.05
N LYS A 15 1.45 7.52 9.17
CA LYS A 15 0.96 6.15 8.92
C LYS A 15 0.83 5.88 7.43
N THR A 16 1.23 4.69 7.02
CA THR A 16 1.02 4.14 5.69
C THR A 16 -0.43 3.72 5.51
N TYR A 17 -0.97 3.95 4.31
CA TYR A 17 -2.27 3.46 3.89
C TYR A 17 -2.22 3.06 2.42
N VAL A 18 -2.93 2.00 2.10
CA VAL A 18 -2.93 1.36 0.78
C VAL A 18 -4.25 1.69 0.07
N LEU A 19 -4.16 2.01 -1.20
CA LEU A 19 -5.28 2.39 -2.05
C LEU A 19 -5.34 1.48 -3.27
N ILE A 20 -6.54 1.31 -3.84
CA ILE A 20 -6.73 0.62 -5.11
C ILE A 20 -6.64 1.66 -6.24
N ASN A 21 -5.75 1.47 -7.20
CA ASN A 21 -5.47 2.44 -8.26
C ASN A 21 -6.74 2.80 -9.07
N ASP A 22 -7.55 1.81 -9.43
CA ASP A 22 -8.80 2.05 -10.18
C ASP A 22 -9.78 2.94 -9.41
N LYS A 23 -9.93 2.71 -8.09
CA LYS A 23 -10.80 3.53 -7.23
C LYS A 23 -10.25 4.95 -7.06
N VAL A 24 -8.92 5.08 -7.01
CA VAL A 24 -8.26 6.39 -6.95
C VAL A 24 -8.50 7.17 -8.24
N GLU A 25 -8.31 6.54 -9.40
CA GLU A 25 -8.57 7.17 -10.70
C GLU A 25 -10.02 7.62 -10.82
N ASP A 26 -10.97 6.77 -10.45
CA ASP A 26 -12.40 7.12 -10.45
C ASP A 26 -12.74 8.27 -9.49
N THR A 27 -12.10 8.31 -8.32
CA THR A 27 -12.29 9.37 -7.32
C THR A 27 -11.78 10.71 -7.86
N ILE A 28 -10.60 10.71 -8.48
CA ILE A 28 -9.98 11.90 -9.09
C ILE A 28 -10.82 12.37 -10.29
N LYS A 29 -11.28 11.46 -11.16
CA LYS A 29 -12.17 11.79 -12.29
C LYS A 29 -13.46 12.47 -11.85
N LYS A 30 -13.96 12.13 -10.65
CA LYS A 30 -15.15 12.75 -10.04
C LYS A 30 -14.85 14.08 -9.32
N GLY A 31 -13.64 14.62 -9.45
CA GLY A 31 -13.23 15.86 -8.80
C GLY A 31 -13.07 15.75 -7.28
N LYS A 32 -12.95 14.53 -6.74
CA LYS A 32 -12.77 14.28 -5.30
C LYS A 32 -11.29 14.10 -4.97
N TYR A 33 -10.98 14.17 -3.68
CA TYR A 33 -9.63 14.01 -3.16
C TYR A 33 -9.46 12.70 -2.40
N ILE A 34 -8.20 12.30 -2.22
CA ILE A 34 -7.81 11.18 -1.38
C ILE A 34 -7.46 11.72 0.01
N SER A 35 -7.96 11.08 1.06
CA SER A 35 -7.58 11.37 2.44
C SER A 35 -6.98 10.14 3.12
N CYS A 36 -6.18 10.38 4.14
CA CYS A 36 -5.63 9.35 4.99
C CYS A 36 -6.75 8.63 5.74
N SER A 37 -6.82 7.31 5.61
CA SER A 37 -7.79 6.46 6.30
C SER A 37 -7.66 6.48 7.83
N HIS A 38 -6.52 6.91 8.37
CA HIS A 38 -6.26 6.94 9.81
C HIS A 38 -6.62 8.27 10.49
N CYS A 39 -6.49 9.40 9.78
CA CYS A 39 -6.63 10.72 10.41
C CYS A 39 -7.38 11.75 9.56
N GLY A 40 -7.88 11.37 8.38
CA GLY A 40 -8.63 12.25 7.47
C GLY A 40 -7.80 13.34 6.78
N SER A 41 -6.49 13.44 7.03
CA SER A 41 -5.64 14.43 6.38
C SER A 41 -5.52 14.15 4.87
N GLN A 42 -5.55 15.21 4.06
CA GLN A 42 -5.31 15.14 2.61
C GLN A 42 -3.82 15.18 2.25
N ARG A 43 -2.93 15.28 3.24
CA ARG A 43 -1.47 15.29 3.03
C ARG A 43 -0.98 13.87 2.72
N ALA A 44 -1.07 13.49 1.46
CA ALA A 44 -0.62 12.20 0.94
C ALA A 44 0.75 12.34 0.28
N VAL A 45 1.73 11.55 0.71
CA VAL A 45 3.00 11.35 0.03
C VAL A 45 2.94 10.00 -0.67
N LYS A 46 3.14 9.97 -1.99
CA LYS A 46 3.19 8.71 -2.75
C LYS A 46 4.54 8.05 -2.50
N GLU A 47 4.54 6.78 -2.12
CA GLU A 47 5.77 5.99 -2.01
C GLU A 47 5.98 5.09 -3.21
N ASN A 48 5.03 4.19 -3.48
CA ASN A 48 5.22 3.10 -4.43
C ASN A 48 3.89 2.56 -4.96
N GLU A 49 3.95 1.79 -6.05
CA GLU A 49 2.81 1.08 -6.64
C GLU A 49 3.18 -0.38 -6.88
N THR A 50 2.26 -1.31 -6.58
CA THR A 50 2.49 -2.74 -6.75
C THR A 50 1.18 -3.51 -6.91
N SER A 51 1.24 -4.67 -7.54
CA SER A 51 0.13 -5.61 -7.71
C SER A 51 0.18 -6.74 -6.67
N ASP A 52 1.28 -6.87 -5.93
CA ASP A 52 1.40 -7.81 -4.81
C ASP A 52 1.06 -7.12 -3.49
N LEU A 53 -0.08 -7.49 -2.90
CA LEU A 53 -0.54 -6.95 -1.61
C LEU A 53 0.47 -7.23 -0.48
N ARG A 54 1.26 -8.30 -0.58
CA ARG A 54 2.28 -8.65 0.43
C ARG A 54 3.35 -7.56 0.52
N LYS A 55 3.74 -7.00 -0.62
CA LYS A 55 4.70 -5.88 -0.70
C LYS A 55 4.17 -4.58 -0.11
N CYS A 56 2.84 -4.44 0.00
CA CYS A 56 2.21 -3.26 0.60
C CYS A 56 2.25 -3.24 2.13
N MET A 57 2.36 -4.40 2.76
CA MET A 57 2.23 -4.54 4.22
C MET A 57 3.56 -4.83 4.93
N ASP A 58 4.66 -4.96 4.18
CA ASP A 58 5.97 -5.44 4.65
C ASP A 58 5.83 -6.61 5.65
N HIS A 59 4.84 -7.47 5.39
CA HIS A 59 4.44 -8.48 6.34
C HIS A 59 5.41 -9.65 6.27
N SER A 60 5.65 -10.28 7.43
CA SER A 60 6.42 -11.52 7.55
C SER A 60 6.04 -12.51 6.44
N SER A 61 7.00 -12.83 5.57
CA SER A 61 6.87 -13.90 4.59
C SER A 61 7.51 -15.15 5.17
N TYR A 62 6.95 -16.33 4.89
CA TYR A 62 7.46 -17.59 5.41
C TYR A 62 7.74 -18.56 4.27
N LYS A 63 8.88 -19.26 4.34
CA LYS A 63 9.26 -20.30 3.39
C LYS A 63 9.71 -21.54 4.14
N LYS A 64 9.43 -22.72 3.58
CA LYS A 64 10.00 -23.97 4.09
C LYS A 64 11.46 -24.07 3.66
N VAL A 65 12.37 -24.18 4.62
CA VAL A 65 13.80 -24.39 4.41
C VAL A 65 14.18 -25.67 5.14
N ARG A 66 14.51 -26.73 4.37
CA ARG A 66 14.84 -28.06 4.90
C ARG A 66 13.76 -28.62 5.84
N GLY A 67 12.49 -28.49 5.45
CA GLY A 67 11.33 -29.03 6.19
C GLY A 67 10.78 -28.14 7.30
N ALA A 68 11.54 -27.15 7.80
CA ALA A 68 11.08 -26.21 8.81
C ALA A 68 10.54 -24.91 8.19
N ILE A 69 9.49 -24.33 8.79
CA ILE A 69 8.98 -23.00 8.42
C ILE A 69 9.95 -21.94 8.97
N ARG A 70 10.43 -21.05 8.10
CA ARG A 70 11.27 -19.90 8.49
C ARG A 70 10.69 -18.61 7.95
N GLN A 71 10.73 -17.56 8.76
CA GLN A 71 10.45 -16.21 8.30
C GLN A 71 11.60 -15.74 7.40
N VAL A 72 11.26 -15.13 6.28
CA VAL A 72 12.18 -14.58 5.28
C VAL A 72 11.78 -13.14 4.93
N ARG A 73 12.75 -12.31 4.56
CA ARG A 73 12.45 -11.06 3.85
C ARG A 73 12.01 -11.41 2.42
N GLN A 74 10.96 -10.75 1.93
CA GLN A 74 10.60 -10.84 0.51
C GLN A 74 11.69 -10.13 -0.30
N GLU A 75 12.33 -10.85 -1.22
CA GLU A 75 13.17 -10.30 -2.28
C GLU A 75 12.30 -9.76 -3.44
#